data_AF-A0A9X2YSL8-F1
#
_entry.id   AF-A0A9X2YSL8-F1
#
_cell.length_a   1.000
_cell.length_b   1.000
_cell.length_c   1.000
_cell.angle_alpha   90.00
_cell.angle_beta   90.00
_cell.angle_gamma   90.00
#
_symmetry.space_group_name_H-M   'P 1'
#
loop_
_entity.id
_entity.type
_entity.pdbx_description
1 polymer ?
#
loop_
_entity_poly.entity_id
_entity_poly.type
_entity_poly.pdbx_seq_one_letter_code
_entity_poly.pdbx_strand_id
1 'polypeptide(L)'
;MLTDSDIRPLHRRAVLASVDAVAAVTPDHLDLPTPCGDWTLRHLLAHMTVQHHGFAAAARGAATELQIWDPDRIAAAADPVGSYTAAAEDLLAAFSADGVAEASFALPEFGPDAVFPGSVAIAMHFVDYAVHGWDVARSLGRPFALDDDVAAAALSVARIVPDDETRAVAGAPFGRAVQAGDGATDLDLLVAHLGRSPRWPA
;
A
#
# COMPACT_ATOMS: atom_id res chain seq x y z
N MET A 1 -2.72 3.50 22.03
CA MET A 1 -2.86 4.96 21.87
C MET A 1 -1.84 5.38 20.82
N LEU A 2 -2.18 5.28 19.53
CA LEU A 2 -1.30 5.63 18.39
C LEU A 2 -1.33 7.15 18.09
N THR A 3 -1.76 7.97 19.05
CA THR A 3 -2.24 9.34 18.79
C THR A 3 -1.27 10.43 19.23
N ASP A 4 0.05 10.20 19.23
CA ASP A 4 0.99 11.27 19.62
C ASP A 4 2.32 11.31 18.84
N SER A 5 2.52 10.41 17.87
CA SER A 5 3.74 10.41 17.04
C SER A 5 3.38 10.53 15.57
N ASP A 6 4.06 11.45 14.90
CA ASP A 6 3.96 11.66 13.47
C ASP A 6 4.35 10.39 12.70
N ILE A 7 3.39 9.78 11.98
CA ILE A 7 3.60 8.53 11.24
C ILE A 7 4.40 8.73 9.95
N ARG A 8 4.57 9.98 9.47
CA ARG A 8 5.18 10.30 8.17
C ARG A 8 6.61 9.75 7.99
N PRO A 9 7.52 9.78 8.99
CA PRO A 9 8.85 9.18 8.85
C PRO A 9 8.81 7.66 8.65
N LEU A 10 7.88 6.95 9.31
CA LEU A 10 7.69 5.50 9.16
C LEU A 10 7.05 5.18 7.80
N HIS A 11 6.03 5.95 7.42
CA HIS A 11 5.41 5.88 6.09
C HIS A 11 6.45 6.06 4.98
N ARG A 12 7.31 7.08 5.06
CA ARG A 12 8.37 7.33 4.09
C ARG A 12 9.29 6.13 3.93
N ARG A 13 9.69 5.48 5.03
CA ARG A 13 10.57 4.29 4.99
C ARG A 13 9.89 3.09 4.33
N ALA A 14 8.60 2.86 4.60
CA ALA A 14 7.85 1.80 3.90
C ALA A 14 7.70 2.05 2.40
N VAL A 15 7.41 3.29 1.99
CA VAL A 15 7.34 3.66 0.56
C VAL A 15 8.71 3.52 -0.12
N LEU A 16 9.80 3.89 0.53
CA LEU A 16 11.14 3.69 -0.04
C LEU A 16 11.48 2.20 -0.16
N ALA A 17 11.12 1.37 0.82
CA ALA A 17 11.30 -0.08 0.73
C ALA A 17 10.49 -0.70 -0.43
N SER A 18 9.28 -0.20 -0.71
CA SER A 18 8.52 -0.67 -1.87
C SER A 18 9.10 -0.15 -3.20
N VAL A 19 9.68 1.05 -3.25
CA VAL A 19 10.48 1.52 -4.40
C VAL A 19 11.67 0.61 -4.68
N ASP A 20 12.42 0.22 -3.65
CA ASP A 20 13.54 -0.72 -3.79
C ASP A 20 13.09 -2.10 -4.30
N ALA A 21 11.92 -2.57 -3.86
CA ALA A 21 11.33 -3.81 -4.35
C ALA A 21 10.90 -3.70 -5.82
N VAL A 22 10.25 -2.59 -6.22
CA VAL A 22 9.78 -2.37 -7.59
C VAL A 22 10.92 -2.13 -8.57
N ALA A 23 12.04 -1.54 -8.14
CA ALA A 23 13.22 -1.34 -8.97
C ALA A 23 13.83 -2.65 -9.52
N ALA A 24 13.47 -3.80 -8.93
CA ALA A 24 13.86 -5.13 -9.38
C ALA A 24 13.05 -5.69 -10.55
N VAL A 25 11.92 -5.06 -10.88
CA VAL A 25 10.98 -5.58 -11.88
C VAL A 25 11.54 -5.36 -13.28
N THR A 26 11.40 -6.38 -14.13
CA THR A 26 11.72 -6.34 -15.56
C THR A 26 10.45 -6.66 -16.35
N PRO A 27 10.43 -6.40 -17.68
CA PRO A 27 9.28 -6.75 -18.50
C PRO A 27 8.85 -8.22 -18.41
N ASP A 28 9.80 -9.14 -18.26
CA ASP A 28 9.53 -10.59 -18.16
C ASP A 28 8.83 -10.98 -16.84
N HIS A 29 8.87 -10.12 -15.82
CA HIS A 29 8.22 -10.36 -14.53
C HIS A 29 6.75 -9.92 -14.51
N LEU A 30 6.28 -9.15 -15.49
CA LEU A 30 5.00 -8.44 -15.40
C LEU A 30 3.78 -9.37 -15.33
N ASP A 31 3.89 -10.58 -15.86
CA ASP A 31 2.81 -11.57 -15.86
C ASP A 31 2.95 -12.62 -14.73
N LEU A 32 3.93 -12.46 -13.83
CA LEU A 32 4.07 -13.33 -12.65
C LEU A 32 2.86 -13.19 -11.71
N PRO A 33 2.43 -14.28 -11.05
CA PRO A 33 1.37 -14.23 -10.05
C PRO A 33 1.83 -13.43 -8.83
N THR A 34 0.86 -12.91 -8.06
CA THR A 34 1.12 -12.18 -6.81
C THR A 34 0.37 -12.82 -5.64
N PRO A 35 0.73 -12.49 -4.39
CA PRO A 35 -0.10 -12.82 -3.23
C PRO A 35 -1.47 -12.11 -3.21
N CYS A 36 -1.74 -11.16 -4.11
CA CYS A 36 -2.96 -10.35 -4.19
C CYS A 36 -4.10 -11.04 -4.99
N GLY A 37 -4.19 -12.37 -4.94
CA GLY A 37 -5.21 -13.13 -5.64
C GLY A 37 -4.94 -13.22 -7.14
N ASP A 38 -5.91 -12.80 -7.96
CA ASP A 38 -5.85 -12.93 -9.43
C ASP A 38 -4.99 -11.85 -10.11
N TRP A 39 -4.32 -11.01 -9.31
CA TRP A 39 -3.46 -9.97 -9.84
C TRP A 39 -2.11 -10.53 -10.29
N THR A 40 -1.72 -10.17 -11.51
CA THR A 40 -0.34 -10.29 -11.95
C THR A 40 0.47 -9.12 -11.40
N LEU A 41 1.79 -9.20 -11.48
CA LEU A 41 2.67 -8.12 -11.04
C LEU A 41 2.38 -6.80 -11.77
N ARG A 42 1.95 -6.85 -13.04
CA ARG A 42 1.43 -5.69 -13.79
C ARG A 42 0.23 -5.03 -13.11
N HIS A 43 -0.77 -5.83 -12.72
CA HIS A 43 -1.96 -5.31 -12.05
C HIS A 43 -1.60 -4.68 -10.70
N LEU A 44 -0.71 -5.32 -9.94
CA LEU A 44 -0.22 -4.79 -8.66
C LEU A 44 0.53 -3.46 -8.84
N LEU A 45 1.44 -3.37 -9.80
CA LEU A 45 2.18 -2.11 -10.07
C LEU A 45 1.26 -0.98 -10.52
N ALA A 46 0.26 -1.28 -11.36
CA ALA A 46 -0.73 -0.31 -11.78
C ALA A 46 -1.55 0.19 -10.58
N HIS A 47 -2.03 -0.72 -9.72
CA HIS A 47 -2.75 -0.37 -8.50
C HIS A 47 -1.93 0.54 -7.58
N MET A 48 -0.70 0.12 -7.23
CA MET A 48 0.15 0.92 -6.38
C MET A 48 0.37 2.32 -7.02
N THR A 49 0.72 2.40 -8.30
CA THR A 49 0.96 3.69 -8.96
C THR A 49 -0.25 4.64 -8.90
N VAL A 50 -1.49 4.16 -9.12
CA VAL A 50 -2.68 5.01 -9.01
C VAL A 50 -3.02 5.39 -7.57
N GLN A 51 -2.75 4.52 -6.59
CA GLN A 51 -2.89 4.86 -5.18
C GLN A 51 -1.96 6.03 -4.82
N HIS A 52 -0.71 6.01 -5.29
CA HIS A 52 0.19 7.16 -5.11
C HIS A 52 -0.39 8.45 -5.69
N HIS A 53 -0.89 8.42 -6.93
CA HIS A 53 -1.49 9.59 -7.56
C HIS A 53 -2.73 10.10 -6.83
N GLY A 54 -3.64 9.21 -6.45
CA GLY A 54 -4.87 9.54 -5.77
C GLY A 54 -4.62 10.20 -4.41
N PHE A 55 -3.78 9.59 -3.58
CA PHE A 55 -3.44 10.14 -2.27
C PHE A 55 -2.65 11.45 -2.37
N ALA A 56 -1.75 11.60 -3.36
CA ALA A 56 -1.03 12.85 -3.59
C ALA A 56 -1.98 13.97 -4.04
N ALA A 57 -2.97 13.66 -4.88
CA ALA A 57 -4.03 14.59 -5.26
C ALA A 57 -4.91 14.95 -4.05
N ALA A 58 -5.23 13.98 -3.18
CA ALA A 58 -6.05 14.20 -1.98
C ALA A 58 -5.34 15.14 -0.99
N ALA A 59 -4.04 14.95 -0.79
CA ALA A 59 -3.21 15.84 0.03
C ALA A 59 -3.19 17.29 -0.46
N ARG A 60 -3.42 17.51 -1.76
CA ARG A 60 -3.50 18.83 -2.40
C ARG A 60 -4.93 19.36 -2.53
N GLY A 61 -5.93 18.64 -1.99
CA GLY A 61 -7.34 19.00 -2.11
C GLY A 61 -7.93 18.82 -3.51
N ALA A 62 -7.30 18.00 -4.36
CA ALA A 62 -7.64 17.83 -5.78
C ALA A 62 -8.19 16.43 -6.14
N ALA A 63 -8.24 15.46 -5.22
CA ALA A 63 -8.75 14.11 -5.48
C ALA A 63 -10.29 14.03 -5.57
N THR A 64 -10.86 14.74 -6.55
CA THR A 64 -12.31 14.76 -6.79
C THR A 64 -12.72 13.79 -7.91
N GLU A 65 -11.77 13.34 -8.73
CA GLU A 65 -12.06 12.53 -9.91
C GLU A 65 -11.63 11.07 -9.67
N LEU A 66 -12.60 10.16 -9.68
CA LEU A 66 -12.37 8.71 -9.51
C LEU A 66 -11.38 8.13 -10.54
N GLN A 67 -11.29 8.73 -11.72
CA GLN A 67 -10.39 8.30 -12.79
C GLN A 67 -8.90 8.39 -12.48
N ILE A 68 -8.50 9.10 -11.42
CA ILE A 68 -7.10 9.16 -10.95
C ILE A 68 -6.72 7.83 -10.27
N TRP A 69 -7.71 7.14 -9.71
CA TRP A 69 -7.57 5.90 -8.95
C TRP A 69 -7.73 4.64 -9.82
N ASP A 70 -7.91 4.80 -11.13
CA ASP A 70 -8.24 3.71 -12.04
C ASP A 70 -6.96 3.04 -12.62
N PRO A 71 -6.59 1.84 -12.15
CA PRO A 71 -5.37 1.16 -12.60
C PRO A 71 -5.42 0.76 -14.08
N ASP A 72 -6.61 0.56 -14.67
CA ASP A 72 -6.75 0.14 -16.07
C ASP A 72 -6.20 1.20 -17.03
N ARG A 73 -6.16 2.47 -16.61
CA ARG A 73 -5.62 3.58 -17.40
C ARG A 73 -4.10 3.50 -17.58
N ILE A 74 -3.41 2.78 -16.69
CA ILE A 74 -1.94 2.70 -16.69
C ILE A 74 -1.41 1.26 -16.71
N ALA A 75 -2.27 0.25 -16.73
CA ALA A 75 -1.85 -1.16 -16.81
C ALA A 75 -0.98 -1.47 -18.04
N ALA A 76 -1.14 -0.70 -19.12
CA ALA A 76 -0.35 -0.79 -20.36
C ALA A 76 0.78 0.25 -20.45
N ALA A 77 1.18 0.87 -19.32
CA ALA A 77 2.30 1.81 -19.30
C ALA A 77 3.57 1.15 -19.87
N ALA A 78 4.29 1.88 -20.74
CA ALA A 78 5.51 1.38 -21.36
C ALA A 78 6.66 1.21 -20.35
N ASP A 79 6.66 2.02 -19.28
CA ASP A 79 7.63 1.98 -18.20
C ASP A 79 6.90 1.96 -16.85
N PRO A 80 6.40 0.80 -16.39
CA PRO A 80 5.66 0.70 -15.12
C PRO A 80 6.56 1.00 -13.91
N VAL A 81 7.86 0.68 -13.97
CA VAL A 81 8.81 0.94 -12.87
C VAL A 81 9.10 2.43 -12.72
N GLY A 82 9.36 3.12 -13.83
CA GLY A 82 9.56 4.56 -13.83
C GLY A 82 8.30 5.32 -13.43
N SER A 83 7.13 4.89 -13.91
CA SER A 83 5.83 5.48 -13.53
C SER A 83 5.57 5.35 -12.03
N TYR A 84 5.80 4.16 -11.46
CA TYR A 84 5.67 3.92 -10.03
C TYR A 84 6.63 4.80 -9.20
N THR A 85 7.91 4.83 -9.58
CA THR A 85 8.93 5.63 -8.88
C THR A 85 8.57 7.12 -8.88
N ALA A 86 8.15 7.67 -10.02
CA ALA A 86 7.73 9.06 -10.12
C ALA A 86 6.48 9.36 -9.27
N ALA A 87 5.51 8.43 -9.22
CA ALA A 87 4.33 8.57 -8.39
C ALA A 87 4.67 8.53 -6.89
N ALA A 88 5.60 7.66 -6.48
CA ALA A 88 6.09 7.57 -5.10
C ALA A 88 6.78 8.88 -4.66
N GLU A 89 7.63 9.44 -5.52
CA GLU A 89 8.29 10.72 -5.26
C GLU A 89 7.27 11.86 -5.09
N ASP A 90 6.28 11.93 -5.97
CA ASP A 90 5.20 12.93 -5.91
C ASP A 90 4.37 12.84 -4.63
N LEU A 91 3.99 11.62 -4.22
CA LEU A 91 3.28 11.37 -2.97
C LEU A 91 4.12 11.81 -1.76
N LEU A 92 5.38 11.37 -1.69
CA LEU A 92 6.24 11.71 -0.56
C LEU A 92 6.44 13.22 -0.45
N ALA A 93 6.51 13.94 -1.58
CA ALA A 93 6.52 15.40 -1.59
C ALA A 93 5.19 15.98 -1.06
N ALA A 94 4.04 15.46 -1.53
CA ALA A 94 2.72 15.92 -1.08
C ALA A 94 2.53 15.74 0.43
N PHE A 95 2.94 14.60 0.98
CA PHE A 95 2.83 14.28 2.41
C PHE A 95 3.86 15.03 3.28
N SER A 96 4.83 15.73 2.68
CA SER A 96 5.79 16.56 3.42
C SER A 96 5.29 17.98 3.68
N ALA A 97 4.15 18.38 3.11
CA ALA A 97 3.60 19.73 3.29
C ALA A 97 3.21 20.02 4.75
N ASP A 98 3.37 21.27 5.16
CA ASP A 98 2.94 21.74 6.48
C ASP A 98 1.41 21.66 6.61
N GLY A 99 0.92 21.19 7.76
CA GLY A 99 -0.51 21.05 8.04
C GLY A 99 -1.21 19.89 7.32
N VAL A 100 -0.48 19.07 6.56
CA VAL A 100 -1.07 17.98 5.77
C VAL A 100 -1.72 16.89 6.64
N ALA A 101 -1.24 16.71 7.88
CA ALA A 101 -1.79 15.72 8.81
C ALA A 101 -3.18 16.14 9.35
N GLU A 102 -3.43 17.44 9.40
CA GLU A 102 -4.68 18.07 9.86
C GLU A 102 -5.65 18.35 8.70
N ALA A 103 -5.14 18.43 7.47
CA ALA A 103 -5.94 18.66 6.28
C ALA A 103 -6.99 17.56 6.05
N SER A 104 -8.08 17.90 5.38
CA SER A 104 -9.12 16.94 4.98
C SER A 104 -8.78 16.32 3.63
N PHE A 105 -8.68 15.00 3.59
CA PHE A 105 -8.43 14.22 2.38
C PHE A 105 -9.74 13.64 1.88
N ALA A 106 -10.18 14.03 0.69
CA ALA A 106 -11.25 13.34 -0.02
C ALA A 106 -10.70 12.08 -0.71
N LEU A 107 -11.22 10.91 -0.36
CA LEU A 107 -10.80 9.61 -0.87
C LEU A 107 -12.00 8.86 -1.48
N PRO A 108 -12.49 9.28 -2.66
CA PRO A 108 -13.75 8.79 -3.23
C PRO A 108 -13.76 7.29 -3.57
N GLU A 109 -12.59 6.64 -3.66
CA GLU A 109 -12.48 5.18 -3.81
C GLU A 109 -13.05 4.41 -2.60
N PHE A 110 -13.05 5.01 -1.41
CA PHE A 110 -13.64 4.43 -0.19
C PHE A 110 -15.13 4.73 -0.04
N GLY A 111 -15.74 5.38 -1.04
CA GLY A 111 -17.16 5.68 -1.10
C GLY A 111 -17.47 7.16 -1.38
N PRO A 112 -18.72 7.48 -1.74
CA PRO A 112 -19.15 8.86 -1.92
C PRO A 112 -18.96 9.62 -0.60
N ASP A 113 -18.41 10.83 -0.69
CA ASP A 113 -18.15 11.72 0.45
C ASP A 113 -17.19 11.17 1.52
N ALA A 114 -16.41 10.12 1.21
CA ALA A 114 -15.39 9.60 2.11
C ALA A 114 -14.27 10.64 2.32
N VAL A 115 -14.28 11.28 3.49
CA VAL A 115 -13.31 12.32 3.87
C VAL A 115 -12.68 11.97 5.21
N PHE A 116 -11.35 12.04 5.27
CA PHE A 116 -10.57 11.68 6.44
C PHE A 116 -9.58 12.79 6.84
N PRO A 117 -9.22 12.91 8.13
CA PRO A 117 -8.03 13.67 8.52
C PRO A 117 -6.79 13.11 7.80
N GLY A 118 -5.89 13.97 7.36
CA GLY A 118 -4.70 13.56 6.61
C GLY A 118 -3.83 12.55 7.37
N SER A 119 -3.72 12.68 8.69
CA SER A 119 -3.06 11.69 9.56
C SER A 119 -3.63 10.28 9.40
N VAL A 120 -4.96 10.15 9.27
CA VAL A 120 -5.64 8.87 9.03
C VAL A 120 -5.40 8.38 7.61
N ALA A 121 -5.51 9.25 6.61
CA ALA A 121 -5.24 8.91 5.21
C ALA A 121 -3.80 8.44 4.99
N ILE A 122 -2.82 9.12 5.60
CA ILE A 122 -1.40 8.73 5.56
C ILE A 122 -1.20 7.35 6.23
N ALA A 123 -1.90 7.07 7.34
CA ALA A 123 -1.83 5.77 8.01
C ALA A 123 -2.47 4.64 7.16
N MET A 124 -3.54 4.92 6.43
CA MET A 124 -4.13 3.98 5.46
C MET A 124 -3.12 3.62 4.36
N HIS A 125 -2.55 4.65 3.72
CA HIS A 125 -1.52 4.47 2.69
C HIS A 125 -0.26 3.79 3.25
N PHE A 126 0.10 4.03 4.52
CA PHE A 126 1.25 3.40 5.14
C PHE A 126 1.12 1.87 5.20
N VAL A 127 -0.02 1.37 5.69
CA VAL A 127 -0.28 -0.07 5.77
C VAL A 127 -0.26 -0.71 4.39
N ASP A 128 -0.91 -0.07 3.42
CA ASP A 128 -1.01 -0.56 2.06
C ASP A 128 0.38 -0.80 1.44
N TYR A 129 1.29 0.17 1.59
CA TYR A 129 2.63 0.10 0.98
C TYR A 129 3.64 -0.76 1.74
N ALA A 130 3.50 -0.87 3.06
CA ALA A 130 4.26 -1.83 3.84
C ALA A 130 4.00 -3.27 3.36
N VAL A 131 2.76 -3.57 2.94
CA VAL A 131 2.35 -4.91 2.49
C VAL A 131 2.61 -5.10 1.00
N HIS A 132 2.30 -4.12 0.16
CA HIS A 132 2.50 -4.25 -1.28
C HIS A 132 3.99 -4.27 -1.67
N GLY A 133 4.88 -3.62 -0.92
CA GLY A 133 6.32 -3.83 -1.07
C GLY A 133 6.73 -5.30 -0.87
N TRP A 134 6.14 -5.96 0.12
CA TRP A 134 6.31 -7.40 0.35
C TRP A 134 5.69 -8.24 -0.78
N ASP A 135 4.49 -7.88 -1.24
CA ASP A 135 3.80 -8.60 -2.34
C ASP A 135 4.65 -8.60 -3.62
N VAL A 136 5.24 -7.45 -3.98
CA VAL A 136 6.18 -7.34 -5.12
C VAL A 136 7.39 -8.23 -4.93
N ALA A 137 8.09 -8.10 -3.79
CA ALA A 137 9.30 -8.87 -3.54
C ALA A 137 9.05 -10.39 -3.54
N ARG A 138 7.90 -10.82 -2.98
CA ARG A 138 7.49 -12.23 -3.00
C ARG A 138 7.24 -12.75 -4.40
N SER A 139 6.56 -11.97 -5.24
CA SER A 139 6.31 -12.32 -6.64
C SER A 139 7.61 -12.49 -7.44
N LEU A 140 8.70 -11.84 -7.00
CA LEU A 140 10.03 -11.96 -7.58
C LEU A 140 10.92 -13.03 -6.91
N GLY A 141 10.43 -13.72 -5.87
CA GLY A 141 11.23 -14.64 -5.06
C GLY A 141 12.40 -13.98 -4.32
N ARG A 142 12.27 -12.69 -3.98
CA ARG A 142 13.30 -11.91 -3.31
C ARG A 142 12.97 -11.71 -1.82
N PRO A 143 14.00 -11.57 -0.96
CA PRO A 143 13.78 -11.16 0.41
C PRO A 143 13.22 -9.73 0.47
N PHE A 144 12.36 -9.47 1.46
CA PHE A 144 11.85 -8.15 1.80
C PHE A 144 11.92 -7.99 3.31
N ALA A 145 12.38 -6.82 3.75
CA ALA A 145 12.44 -6.49 5.16
C ALA A 145 12.01 -5.03 5.32
N LEU A 146 11.30 -4.79 6.42
CA LEU A 146 11.10 -3.47 6.98
C LEU A 146 11.88 -3.43 8.29
N ASP A 147 12.33 -2.24 8.66
CA ASP A 147 12.88 -2.04 10.00
C ASP A 147 11.82 -2.37 11.06
N ASP A 148 12.26 -2.89 12.21
CA ASP A 148 11.37 -3.43 13.25
C ASP A 148 10.31 -2.41 13.71
N ASP A 149 10.67 -1.13 13.84
CA ASP A 149 9.75 -0.07 14.24
C ASP A 149 8.71 0.27 13.16
N VAL A 150 9.09 0.16 11.88
CA VAL A 150 8.17 0.34 10.75
C VAL A 150 7.17 -0.82 10.69
N ALA A 151 7.65 -2.07 10.81
CA ALA A 151 6.80 -3.25 10.80
C ALA A 151 5.81 -3.25 11.99
N ALA A 152 6.29 -2.96 13.20
CA ALA A 152 5.47 -2.87 14.40
C ALA A 152 4.38 -1.79 14.31
N ALA A 153 4.73 -0.62 13.76
CA ALA A 153 3.77 0.47 13.56
C ALA A 153 2.72 0.10 12.50
N ALA A 154 3.13 -0.45 11.36
CA ALA A 154 2.21 -0.88 10.31
C ALA A 154 1.25 -1.96 10.82
N LEU A 155 1.76 -2.95 11.57
CA LEU A 155 0.93 -3.98 12.23
C LEU A 155 -0.08 -3.36 13.19
N SER A 156 0.34 -2.36 13.98
CA SER A 156 -0.54 -1.68 14.93
C SER A 156 -1.66 -0.91 14.24
N VAL A 157 -1.38 -0.26 13.11
CA VAL A 157 -2.40 0.42 12.28
C VAL A 157 -3.33 -0.61 11.61
N ALA A 158 -2.76 -1.68 11.02
CA ALA A 158 -3.53 -2.71 10.33
C ALA A 158 -4.57 -3.37 11.25
N ARG A 159 -4.23 -3.60 12.53
CA ARG A 159 -5.13 -4.17 13.54
C ARG A 159 -6.32 -3.27 13.93
N ILE A 160 -6.33 -2.01 13.51
CA ILE A 160 -7.50 -1.13 13.66
C ILE A 160 -8.58 -1.54 12.66
N VAL A 161 -8.20 -2.07 11.50
CA VAL A 161 -9.14 -2.52 10.47
C VAL A 161 -9.77 -3.85 10.92
N PRO A 162 -11.10 -3.92 11.13
CA PRO A 162 -11.75 -5.16 11.55
C PRO A 162 -11.51 -6.31 10.57
N ASP A 163 -11.26 -7.51 11.09
CA ASP A 163 -11.30 -8.76 10.32
C ASP A 163 -12.69 -9.39 10.50
N ASP A 164 -13.66 -8.84 9.78
CA ASP A 164 -15.07 -9.28 9.84
C ASP A 164 -15.58 -9.74 8.46
N GLU A 165 -16.89 -9.99 8.37
CA GLU A 165 -17.54 -10.49 7.16
C GLU A 165 -17.37 -9.55 5.94
N THR A 166 -17.06 -8.27 6.14
CA THR A 166 -16.78 -7.33 5.04
C THR A 166 -15.52 -7.71 4.26
N ARG A 167 -14.60 -8.48 4.85
CA ARG A 167 -13.40 -8.99 4.13
C ARG A 167 -13.65 -10.22 3.27
N ALA A 168 -14.87 -10.77 3.27
CA ALA A 168 -15.24 -11.93 2.46
C ALA A 168 -15.87 -11.56 1.11
N VAL A 169 -16.15 -10.27 0.87
CA VAL A 169 -16.80 -9.82 -0.36
C VAL A 169 -15.77 -9.62 -1.48
N ALA A 170 -16.20 -9.85 -2.73
CA ALA A 170 -15.37 -9.57 -3.89
C ALA A 170 -15.03 -8.06 -3.94
N GLY A 171 -13.76 -7.75 -4.15
CA GLY A 171 -13.26 -6.36 -4.19
C GLY A 171 -13.00 -5.74 -2.81
N ALA A 172 -13.03 -6.52 -1.72
CA ALA A 172 -12.57 -6.03 -0.42
C ALA A 172 -11.09 -5.58 -0.49
N PRO A 173 -10.69 -4.48 0.18
CA PRO A 173 -9.30 -4.01 0.17
C PRO A 173 -8.29 -5.03 0.71
N PHE A 174 -8.72 -5.85 1.68
CA PHE A 174 -7.90 -6.91 2.27
C PHE A 174 -8.69 -8.21 2.42
N GLY A 175 -7.98 -9.33 2.29
CA GLY A 175 -8.51 -10.65 2.60
C GLY A 175 -8.66 -10.89 4.10
N ARG A 176 -9.38 -11.96 4.46
CA ARG A 176 -9.49 -12.43 5.84
C ARG A 176 -8.13 -12.81 6.41
N ALA A 177 -7.91 -12.55 7.70
CA ALA A 177 -6.65 -12.90 8.33
C ALA A 177 -6.38 -14.41 8.23
N VAL A 178 -5.11 -14.75 8.03
CA VAL A 178 -4.60 -16.13 8.00
C VAL A 178 -3.65 -16.37 9.17
N GLN A 179 -3.28 -17.63 9.40
CA GLN A 179 -2.30 -17.98 10.43
C GLN A 179 -0.89 -17.64 9.96
N ALA A 180 -0.17 -16.80 10.70
CA ALA A 180 1.22 -16.44 10.39
C ALA A 180 2.20 -17.62 10.63
N GLY A 181 1.89 -18.48 11.59
CA GLY A 181 2.75 -19.58 12.03
C GLY A 181 3.60 -19.22 13.26
N ASP A 182 4.29 -20.23 13.81
CA ASP A 182 5.13 -20.06 15.00
C ASP A 182 6.39 -19.24 14.68
N GLY A 183 6.78 -18.36 15.60
CA GLY A 183 7.97 -17.51 15.44
C GLY A 183 7.82 -16.37 14.42
N ALA A 184 6.58 -16.04 14.03
CA ALA A 184 6.27 -14.96 13.11
C ALA A 184 6.85 -13.60 13.57
N THR A 185 7.49 -12.91 12.64
CA THR A 185 7.91 -11.51 12.81
C THR A 185 6.71 -10.55 12.75
N ASP A 186 6.88 -9.28 13.11
CA ASP A 186 5.80 -8.28 12.97
C ASP A 186 5.36 -8.09 11.51
N LEU A 187 6.27 -8.24 10.55
CA LEU A 187 5.94 -8.24 9.13
C LEU A 187 5.10 -9.47 8.75
N ASP A 188 5.45 -10.66 9.25
CA ASP A 188 4.66 -11.87 9.01
C ASP A 188 3.25 -11.74 9.60
N LEU A 189 3.14 -11.19 10.80
CA LEU A 189 1.85 -10.91 11.44
C LEU A 189 1.04 -9.86 10.67
N LEU A 190 1.70 -8.83 10.12
CA LEU A 190 1.07 -7.79 9.31
C LEU A 190 0.46 -8.37 8.04
N VAL A 191 1.26 -9.07 7.24
CA VAL A 191 0.78 -9.63 5.96
C VAL A 191 -0.27 -10.74 6.20
N ALA A 192 -0.09 -11.54 7.26
CA ALA A 192 -1.08 -12.54 7.68
C ALA A 192 -2.41 -11.91 8.11
N HIS A 193 -2.36 -10.81 8.87
CA HIS A 193 -3.57 -10.09 9.27
C HIS A 193 -4.33 -9.54 8.07
N LEU A 194 -3.65 -9.24 6.96
CA LEU A 194 -4.24 -8.70 5.73
C LEU A 194 -4.48 -9.77 4.65
N GLY A 195 -4.45 -11.04 5.06
CA GLY A 195 -4.88 -12.18 4.26
C GLY A 195 -3.83 -12.80 3.35
N ARG A 196 -2.57 -12.38 3.46
CA ARG A 196 -1.44 -13.01 2.76
C ARG A 196 -0.83 -14.10 3.62
N SER A 197 -0.57 -15.27 3.06
CA SER A 197 0.24 -16.28 3.74
C SER A 197 1.71 -15.84 3.77
N PRO A 198 2.38 -15.71 4.94
CA PRO A 198 3.81 -15.41 4.98
C PRO A 198 4.68 -16.46 4.25
N ARG A 199 4.12 -17.65 4.02
CA ARG A 199 4.72 -18.78 3.31
C ARG A 199 4.25 -18.89 1.84
N TRP A 200 3.72 -17.81 1.26
CA TRP A 200 3.31 -17.80 -0.15
C TRP A 200 4.48 -18.25 -1.04
N PRO A 201 4.26 -19.21 -1.96
CA PRO A 201 5.33 -19.76 -2.79
C PRO A 201 5.78 -18.72 -3.81
N ALA A 202 7.05 -18.34 -3.74
CA ALA A 202 7.72 -17.56 -4.78
C ALA A 202 7.81 -18.32 -6.10
#